data_AF-A0A950DXF8-F1
#
_entry.id   AF-A0A950DXF8-F1
#
_cell.length_a   1.000
_cell.length_b   1.000
_cell.length_c   1.000
_cell.angle_alpha   90.00
_cell.angle_beta   90.00
_cell.angle_gamma   90.00
#
_symmetry.space_group_name_H-M   'P 1'
#
loop_
_entity.id
_entity.type
_entity.pdbx_description
1 polymer ?
#
loop_
_entity_poly.entity_id
_entity_poly.type
_entity_poly.pdbx_seq_one_letter_code
_entity_poly.pdbx_strand_id
1 'polypeptide(L)'
;MIELPWESWAQQPDSSSKLWRPTILKPAFTYSQRWIVPFLVTVDADKLHGADLHLLVKVKEGARWQEGEGYAHFPVHGNIAQKSNLEFDFSAFFLPGTYQVTFMLYDAASRFHSTLKKTLIVPRLKNDPAPALDEGLPPVEFIPGYGNDSLRPPRPGEGASGNCHNRGVPDGFSETPTRLRFGRAPDRKLREAQGDFMMPAAPLARKLGLEGDGPVQVDLLADFTADPLRDPPVWQMFRVLAAISPNSGCVLLHAINVERQQVIFAGVNAAGASWSALLAKMRETNPGVINAGALQASDRMAQFVVAQVAALTAGTMGCSGHQPVKSHAIVIIAQARAFPHGTHHVMAEQAEPGLRVFYLPLWHGGVGSGFDDILKVLKPLRPQVLDVSTSFAFRESLALILTEIQRGNSAGR
;
A
#
# COMPACT_ATOMS: atom_id res chain seq x y z
N MET A 1 -26.79 12.36 11.56
CA MET A 1 -25.49 12.92 11.17
C MET A 1 -25.44 14.32 11.74
N ILE A 2 -24.42 14.65 12.53
CA ILE A 2 -24.21 16.03 12.96
C ILE A 2 -23.40 16.71 11.87
N GLU A 3 -24.00 17.66 11.17
CA GLU A 3 -23.28 18.55 10.28
C GLU A 3 -22.48 19.52 11.17
N LEU A 4 -21.17 19.28 11.28
CA LEU A 4 -20.28 20.13 12.05
C LEU A 4 -19.97 21.38 11.22
N PRO A 5 -20.14 22.61 11.74
CA PRO A 5 -19.83 23.84 11.03
C PRO A 5 -18.30 24.09 11.00
N TRP A 6 -17.56 23.11 10.50
CA TRP A 6 -16.11 23.00 10.64
C TRP A 6 -15.37 24.15 9.95
N GLU A 7 -15.91 24.71 8.87
CA GLU A 7 -15.32 25.86 8.18
C GLU A 7 -15.26 27.07 9.11
N SER A 8 -16.31 27.29 9.90
CA SER A 8 -16.34 28.38 10.88
C SER A 8 -15.36 28.13 12.02
N TRP A 9 -15.27 26.88 12.51
CA TRP A 9 -14.32 26.50 13.56
C TRP A 9 -12.86 26.60 13.11
N ALA A 10 -12.57 26.27 11.85
CA ALA A 10 -11.24 26.36 11.27
C ALA A 10 -10.76 27.82 11.07
N GLN A 11 -11.66 28.80 11.09
CA GLN A 11 -11.32 30.22 11.06
C GLN A 11 -11.03 30.79 12.46
N GLN A 12 -11.59 30.20 13.52
CA GLN A 12 -11.37 30.65 14.89
C GLN A 12 -9.89 30.52 15.28
N PRO A 13 -9.38 31.35 16.21
CA PRO A 13 -8.06 31.17 16.80
C PRO A 13 -7.89 29.79 17.42
N ASP A 14 -6.65 29.35 17.59
CA ASP A 14 -6.37 28.11 18.30
C ASP A 14 -6.95 28.18 19.72
N SER A 15 -7.77 27.19 20.04
CA SER A 15 -8.49 27.06 21.31
C SER A 15 -8.16 25.71 21.94
N SER A 16 -6.88 25.36 22.05
CA SER A 16 -6.51 24.06 22.61
C SER A 16 -6.84 23.99 24.10
N SER A 17 -7.72 23.08 24.47
CA SER A 17 -7.94 22.73 25.86
C SER A 17 -6.85 21.75 26.32
N LYS A 18 -6.55 21.72 27.62
CA LYS A 18 -5.64 20.72 28.21
C LYS A 18 -6.17 19.28 28.12
N LEU A 19 -7.39 19.08 27.57
CA LEU A 19 -8.07 17.79 27.50
C LEU A 19 -7.52 16.89 26.41
N TRP A 20 -6.88 17.45 25.38
CA TRP A 20 -6.43 16.67 24.24
C TRP A 20 -5.13 17.20 23.65
N ARG A 21 -4.41 16.31 22.95
CA ARG A 21 -3.09 16.58 22.39
C ARG A 21 -2.96 15.91 21.03
N PRO A 22 -3.22 16.63 19.93
CA PRO A 22 -2.92 16.14 18.59
C PRO A 22 -1.41 16.22 18.34
N THR A 23 -0.87 15.24 17.64
CA THR A 23 0.54 15.09 17.30
C THR A 23 0.64 14.71 15.83
N ILE A 24 1.46 15.45 15.08
CA ILE A 24 1.81 15.11 13.70
C ILE A 24 3.11 14.31 13.78
N LEU A 25 3.08 13.04 13.36
CA LEU A 25 4.29 12.23 13.30
C LEU A 25 5.14 12.61 12.09
N LYS A 26 6.41 12.21 12.10
CA LYS A 26 7.34 12.52 11.00
C LYS A 26 6.84 11.90 9.69
N PRO A 27 6.84 12.65 8.56
CA PRO A 27 6.55 12.08 7.25
C PRO A 27 7.48 10.91 6.91
N ALA A 28 6.93 9.84 6.34
CA ALA A 28 7.67 8.68 5.88
C ALA A 28 7.38 8.40 4.40
N PHE A 29 8.41 8.13 3.61
CA PHE A 29 8.23 7.78 2.20
C PHE A 29 7.99 6.27 2.05
N THR A 30 6.91 5.89 1.38
CA THR A 30 6.40 4.50 1.33
C THR A 30 6.63 3.85 -0.03
N TYR A 31 6.51 2.52 -0.10
CA TYR A 31 6.56 1.78 -1.37
C TYR A 31 5.42 2.14 -2.33
N SER A 32 4.34 2.73 -1.82
CA SER A 32 3.28 3.35 -2.63
C SER A 32 3.73 4.61 -3.37
N GLN A 33 5.02 4.98 -3.26
CA GLN A 33 5.63 6.15 -3.88
C GLN A 33 5.04 7.47 -3.42
N ARG A 34 4.62 7.53 -2.15
CA ARG A 34 4.00 8.71 -1.52
C ARG A 34 4.47 8.90 -0.10
N TRP A 35 4.45 10.15 0.38
CA TRP A 35 4.69 10.47 1.78
C TRP A 35 3.45 10.16 2.59
N ILE A 36 3.54 9.25 3.56
CA ILE A 36 2.51 9.06 4.58
C ILE A 36 2.83 9.92 5.80
N VAL A 37 1.82 10.59 6.33
CA VAL A 37 1.92 11.36 7.58
C VAL A 37 0.85 10.87 8.54
N PRO A 38 1.24 10.16 9.61
CA PRO A 38 0.31 9.80 10.66
C PRO A 38 0.01 10.99 11.58
N PHE A 39 -1.23 11.04 12.06
CA PHE A 39 -1.69 11.96 13.08
C PHE A 39 -2.21 11.17 14.27
N LEU A 40 -1.69 11.45 15.46
CA LEU A 40 -2.13 10.83 16.71
C LEU A 40 -2.82 11.89 17.57
N VAL A 41 -4.05 11.63 17.99
CA VAL A 41 -4.80 12.49 18.90
C VAL A 41 -5.04 11.77 20.21
N THR A 42 -4.41 12.25 21.28
CA THR A 42 -4.60 11.71 22.63
C THR A 42 -5.60 12.56 23.39
N VAL A 43 -6.61 11.97 24.04
CA VAL A 43 -7.59 12.65 24.88
C VAL A 43 -7.56 12.07 26.30
N ASP A 44 -7.49 12.95 27.30
CA ASP A 44 -7.50 12.61 28.74
C ASP A 44 -8.88 12.06 29.14
N ALA A 45 -8.96 10.75 29.42
CA ALA A 45 -10.24 10.07 29.62
C ALA A 45 -10.92 10.42 30.95
N ASP A 46 -10.16 10.91 31.93
CA ASP A 46 -10.64 11.20 33.30
C ASP A 46 -11.74 12.27 33.34
N LYS A 47 -11.94 12.99 32.24
CA LYS A 47 -12.89 14.12 32.13
C LYS A 47 -13.99 13.88 31.10
N LEU A 48 -14.10 12.66 30.57
CA LEU A 48 -14.98 12.35 29.44
C LEU A 48 -16.24 11.57 29.83
N HIS A 49 -16.61 11.52 31.11
CA HIS A 49 -17.79 10.77 31.55
C HIS A 49 -19.07 11.25 30.84
N GLY A 50 -19.67 10.39 30.02
CA GLY A 50 -20.86 10.69 29.22
C GLY A 50 -20.62 11.62 28.02
N ALA A 51 -19.36 11.85 27.64
CA ALA A 51 -19.02 12.65 26.46
C ALA A 51 -19.41 11.92 25.17
N ASP A 52 -19.69 12.70 24.13
CA ASP A 52 -19.97 12.20 22.79
C ASP A 52 -18.99 12.84 21.80
N LEU A 53 -17.84 12.20 21.62
CA LEU A 53 -16.69 12.82 20.96
C LEU A 53 -16.70 12.65 19.45
N HIS A 54 -16.55 13.76 18.74
CA HIS A 54 -16.32 13.84 17.32
C HIS A 54 -14.95 14.49 17.08
N LEU A 55 -14.06 13.75 16.42
CA LEU A 55 -12.75 14.23 16.01
C LEU A 55 -12.73 14.41 14.50
N LEU A 56 -12.24 15.56 14.05
CA LEU A 56 -12.12 15.89 12.65
C LEU A 56 -10.72 16.43 12.35
N VAL A 57 -10.10 15.93 11.29
CA VAL A 57 -8.82 16.38 10.75
C VAL A 57 -9.04 16.90 9.33
N LYS A 58 -8.76 18.19 9.13
CA LYS A 58 -8.79 18.85 7.83
C LYS A 58 -7.41 19.35 7.46
N VAL A 59 -7.12 19.40 6.16
CA VAL A 59 -5.85 19.93 5.65
C VAL A 59 -6.12 20.98 4.60
N LYS A 60 -5.33 22.06 4.64
CA LYS A 60 -5.28 23.06 3.57
C LYS A 60 -3.86 23.30 3.09
N GLU A 61 -3.76 23.69 1.83
CA GLU A 61 -2.53 24.16 1.18
C GLU A 61 -2.75 25.61 0.75
N GLY A 62 -1.96 26.52 1.31
CA GLY A 62 -2.23 27.97 1.19
C GLY A 62 -3.63 28.31 1.72
N ALA A 63 -4.50 28.79 0.83
CA ALA A 63 -5.90 29.13 1.14
C ALA A 63 -6.91 28.03 0.77
N ARG A 64 -6.48 26.97 0.07
CA ARG A 64 -7.38 25.94 -0.47
C ARG A 64 -7.46 24.74 0.49
N TRP A 65 -8.68 24.41 0.92
CA TRP A 65 -8.95 23.14 1.60
C TRP A 65 -8.81 21.97 0.62
N GLN A 66 -8.16 20.91 1.10
CA GLN A 66 -7.99 19.68 0.35
C GLN A 66 -9.23 18.80 0.50
N GLU A 67 -9.46 17.93 -0.49
CA GLU A 67 -10.59 17.01 -0.46
C GLU A 67 -10.40 15.93 0.62
N GLY A 68 -11.53 15.44 1.15
CA GLY A 68 -11.54 14.46 2.22
C GLY A 68 -11.33 15.04 3.61
N GLU A 69 -11.24 14.13 4.58
CA GLU A 69 -11.03 14.41 6.00
C GLU A 69 -10.67 13.12 6.73
N GLY A 70 -9.99 13.24 7.88
CA GLY A 70 -9.96 12.19 8.89
C GLY A 70 -11.08 12.43 9.87
N TYR A 71 -11.92 11.43 10.14
CA TYR A 71 -13.03 11.57 11.08
C TYR A 71 -13.12 10.38 12.02
N ALA A 72 -13.40 10.63 13.28
CA ALA A 72 -13.71 9.58 14.25
C ALA A 72 -14.87 10.03 15.14
N HIS A 73 -15.75 9.09 15.44
CA HIS A 73 -16.83 9.26 16.41
C HIS A 73 -16.63 8.25 17.54
N PHE A 74 -16.74 8.71 18.78
CA PHE A 74 -16.57 7.88 19.96
C PHE A 74 -17.53 8.32 21.07
N PRO A 75 -18.68 7.64 21.20
CA PRO A 75 -19.54 7.84 22.35
C PRO A 75 -18.88 7.18 23.57
N VAL A 76 -18.65 7.98 24.62
CA VAL A 76 -18.03 7.49 25.85
C VAL A 76 -19.09 6.84 26.73
N HIS A 77 -19.14 5.51 26.70
CA HIS A 77 -20.05 4.70 27.51
C HIS A 77 -19.39 4.25 28.82
N GLY A 78 -20.10 4.44 29.93
CA GLY A 78 -19.69 3.92 31.25
C GLY A 78 -18.48 4.62 31.86
N ASN A 79 -17.89 3.96 32.86
CA ASN A 79 -16.69 4.45 33.53
C ASN A 79 -15.46 3.93 32.78
N ILE A 80 -14.77 4.81 32.04
CA ILE A 80 -13.42 4.51 31.57
C ILE A 80 -12.50 4.43 32.80
N ALA A 81 -11.58 3.46 32.82
CA ALA A 81 -10.62 3.33 33.91
C ALA A 81 -9.84 4.64 34.14
N GLN A 82 -9.72 5.05 35.41
CA GLN A 82 -8.97 6.26 35.77
C GLN A 82 -7.54 6.20 35.25
N LYS A 83 -7.03 7.34 34.77
CA LYS A 83 -5.69 7.56 34.19
C LYS A 83 -5.47 6.84 32.86
N SER A 84 -6.53 6.56 32.12
CA SER A 84 -6.43 6.12 30.73
C SER A 84 -6.44 7.32 29.79
N ASN A 85 -5.86 7.13 28.60
CA ASN A 85 -6.01 8.06 27.49
C ASN A 85 -6.74 7.36 26.36
N LEU A 86 -7.62 8.08 25.68
CA LEU A 86 -8.13 7.67 24.38
C LEU A 86 -7.13 8.11 23.32
N GLU A 87 -6.80 7.21 22.40
CA GLU A 87 -5.92 7.50 21.26
C GLU A 87 -6.72 7.32 19.98
N PHE A 88 -6.72 8.38 19.15
CA PHE A 88 -7.29 8.37 17.82
C PHE A 88 -6.17 8.53 16.82
N ASP A 89 -6.08 7.57 15.92
CA ASP A 89 -5.08 7.55 14.88
C ASP A 89 -5.73 7.94 13.56
N PHE A 90 -5.09 8.86 12.82
CA PHE A 90 -5.43 9.20 11.44
C PHE A 90 -4.18 9.10 10.57
N SER A 91 -4.33 8.92 9.25
CA SER A 91 -3.21 8.99 8.32
C SER A 91 -3.68 9.53 6.97
N ALA A 92 -2.79 10.27 6.31
CA ALA A 92 -3.01 10.70 4.93
C ALA A 92 -1.71 10.62 4.13
N PHE A 93 -1.86 10.39 2.83
CA PHE A 93 -0.79 10.59 1.87
C PHE A 93 -0.67 12.06 1.50
N PHE A 94 0.55 12.50 1.24
CA PHE A 94 0.91 13.87 0.90
C PHE A 94 1.86 13.91 -0.30
N LEU A 95 1.70 14.94 -1.11
CA LEU A 95 2.78 15.42 -1.98
C LEU A 95 3.75 16.32 -1.20
N PRO A 96 4.97 16.55 -1.70
CA PRO A 96 5.88 17.52 -1.09
C PRO A 96 5.32 18.94 -1.07
N GLY A 97 5.33 19.59 0.09
CA GLY A 97 4.74 20.92 0.26
C GLY A 97 4.65 21.37 1.71
N THR A 98 4.06 22.56 1.90
CA THR A 98 3.76 23.12 3.22
C THR A 98 2.26 23.19 3.39
N TYR A 99 1.77 22.52 4.43
CA TYR A 99 0.35 22.36 4.72
C TYR A 99 0.03 22.93 6.10
N GLN A 100 -1.23 23.34 6.28
CA GLN A 100 -1.80 23.56 7.61
C GLN A 100 -2.80 22.43 7.88
N VAL A 101 -2.53 21.68 8.95
CA VAL A 101 -3.41 20.63 9.47
C VAL A 101 -4.23 21.23 10.60
N THR A 102 -5.55 21.15 10.48
CA THR A 102 -6.49 21.64 11.48
C THR A 102 -7.19 20.46 12.12
N PHE A 103 -6.97 20.33 13.42
CA PHE A 103 -7.62 19.34 14.28
C PHE A 103 -8.79 20.02 14.99
N MET A 104 -9.92 19.34 15.03
CA MET A 104 -11.13 19.78 15.70
C MET A 104 -11.65 18.65 16.59
N LEU A 105 -11.88 18.97 17.86
CA LEU A 105 -12.56 18.10 18.82
C LEU A 105 -13.90 18.75 19.16
N TYR A 106 -14.98 17.99 19.01
CA TYR A 106 -16.32 18.40 19.40
C TYR A 106 -16.93 17.35 20.34
N ASP A 107 -17.48 17.80 21.45
CA ASP A 107 -18.29 16.96 22.35
C ASP A 107 -19.76 17.34 22.17
N ALA A 108 -20.54 16.47 21.54
CA ALA A 108 -21.95 16.72 21.24
C ALA A 108 -22.82 16.79 22.51
N ALA A 109 -22.42 16.10 23.59
CA ALA A 109 -23.14 16.10 24.85
C ALA A 109 -23.08 17.47 25.55
N SER A 110 -21.88 18.04 25.66
CA SER A 110 -21.68 19.36 26.29
C SER A 110 -21.77 20.54 25.30
N ARG A 111 -21.82 20.25 23.99
CA ARG A 111 -21.68 21.22 22.88
C ARG A 111 -20.37 22.00 22.90
N PHE A 112 -19.34 21.48 23.57
CA PHE A 112 -18.01 22.07 23.59
C PHE A 112 -17.26 21.74 22.30
N HIS A 113 -16.55 22.71 21.72
CA HIS A 113 -15.60 22.46 20.63
C HIS A 113 -14.24 23.11 20.91
N SER A 114 -13.19 22.53 20.33
CA SER A 114 -11.81 23.00 20.43
C SER A 114 -11.10 22.79 19.09
N THR A 115 -10.35 23.80 18.65
CA THR A 115 -9.62 23.78 17.39
C THR A 115 -8.13 23.99 17.65
N LEU A 116 -7.29 23.21 16.97
CA LEU A 116 -5.84 23.44 16.94
C LEU A 116 -5.30 23.32 15.52
N LYS A 117 -4.48 24.29 15.11
CA LYS A 117 -3.82 24.30 13.80
C LYS A 117 -2.34 24.00 13.97
N LYS A 118 -1.78 23.20 13.07
CA LYS A 118 -0.35 22.87 13.03
C LYS A 118 0.18 22.97 11.62
N THR A 119 1.39 23.49 11.48
CA THR A 119 2.11 23.49 10.21
C THR A 119 2.76 22.12 10.00
N LEU A 120 2.57 21.55 8.81
CA LEU A 120 3.21 20.33 8.35
C LEU A 120 4.07 20.68 7.13
N ILE A 121 5.33 20.23 7.15
CA ILE A 121 6.25 20.35 6.01
C ILE A 121 6.56 18.94 5.53
N VAL A 122 6.23 18.64 4.28
CA VAL A 122 6.53 17.37 3.63
C VAL A 122 7.70 17.61 2.67
N PRO A 123 8.86 16.96 2.90
CA PRO A 123 10.06 17.27 2.13
C PRO A 123 9.96 16.74 0.70
N ARG A 124 10.63 17.43 -0.23
CA ARG A 124 10.89 16.87 -1.57
C ARG A 124 11.95 15.79 -1.48
N LEU A 125 11.84 14.78 -2.33
CA LEU A 125 12.93 13.83 -2.53
C LEU A 125 14.13 14.56 -3.13
N LYS A 126 15.31 14.36 -2.54
CA LYS A 126 16.56 14.87 -3.09
C LYS A 126 16.95 13.99 -4.28
N ASN A 127 17.28 14.60 -5.42
CA ASN A 127 17.67 13.90 -6.65
C ASN A 127 16.61 12.87 -7.08
N ASP A 128 15.35 13.27 -7.11
CA ASP A 128 14.25 12.39 -7.50
C ASP A 128 14.47 11.82 -8.92
N PRO A 129 14.63 10.49 -9.08
CA PRO A 129 14.86 9.88 -10.39
C PRO A 129 13.60 9.86 -11.27
N ALA A 130 12.41 10.06 -10.69
CA ALA A 130 11.15 9.97 -11.39
C ALA A 130 10.11 10.94 -10.82
N PRO A 131 10.31 12.27 -10.96
CA PRO A 131 9.40 13.28 -10.43
C PRO A 131 8.01 13.26 -11.09
N ALA A 132 7.92 12.76 -12.33
CA ALA A 132 6.65 12.50 -13.01
C ALA A 132 5.80 11.44 -12.27
N LEU A 133 6.37 10.76 -11.26
CA LEU A 133 5.60 9.88 -10.38
C LEU A 133 4.56 10.58 -9.52
N ASP A 134 4.69 11.89 -9.36
CA ASP A 134 3.80 12.67 -8.51
C ASP A 134 2.69 13.36 -9.34
N GLU A 135 2.80 13.33 -10.68
CA GLU A 135 1.85 13.96 -11.60
C GLU A 135 0.46 13.31 -11.52
N GLY A 136 -0.57 14.16 -11.43
CA GLY A 136 -1.97 13.74 -11.36
C GLY A 136 -2.40 13.19 -9.99
N LEU A 137 -1.50 13.10 -9.00
CA LEU A 137 -1.89 12.74 -7.64
C LEU A 137 -2.51 13.94 -6.90
N PRO A 138 -3.51 13.70 -6.02
CA PRO A 138 -4.01 14.75 -5.16
C PRO A 138 -2.92 15.17 -4.14
N PRO A 139 -2.81 16.47 -3.79
CA PRO A 139 -1.84 16.94 -2.80
C PRO A 139 -1.99 16.26 -1.43
N VAL A 140 -3.23 15.92 -1.06
CA VAL A 140 -3.56 15.19 0.17
C VAL A 140 -4.61 14.14 -0.15
N GLU A 141 -4.42 12.93 0.39
CA GLU A 141 -5.42 11.85 0.32
C GLU A 141 -5.49 11.14 1.67
N PHE A 142 -6.63 11.28 2.35
CA PHE A 142 -6.87 10.58 3.61
C PHE A 142 -7.06 9.07 3.37
N ILE A 143 -6.44 8.27 4.22
CA ILE A 143 -6.54 6.81 4.15
C ILE A 143 -7.82 6.39 4.88
N PRO A 144 -8.81 5.78 4.19
CA PRO A 144 -10.05 5.34 4.81
C PRO A 144 -9.79 4.29 5.89
N GLY A 145 -10.57 4.32 6.98
CA GLY A 145 -10.46 3.35 8.08
C GLY A 145 -9.35 3.62 9.10
N TYR A 146 -8.66 4.77 9.00
CA TYR A 146 -7.79 5.29 10.05
C TYR A 146 -8.64 6.25 10.92
N GLY A 147 -8.95 5.82 12.15
CA GLY A 147 -9.98 6.40 13.01
C GLY A 147 -11.17 5.44 13.13
N ASN A 148 -12.04 5.62 14.13
CA ASN A 148 -13.22 4.77 14.33
C ASN A 148 -14.32 5.06 13.28
N ASP A 149 -13.93 5.06 12.01
CA ASP A 149 -14.72 5.40 10.83
C ASP A 149 -15.82 4.37 10.57
N SER A 150 -15.74 3.20 11.24
CA SER A 150 -16.82 2.24 11.36
C SER A 150 -18.11 2.93 11.79
N LEU A 151 -18.06 3.90 12.70
CA LEU A 151 -19.26 4.56 13.24
C LEU A 151 -19.69 5.81 12.46
N ARG A 152 -19.04 6.12 11.33
CA ARG A 152 -19.45 7.28 10.51
C ARG A 152 -20.71 6.94 9.70
N PRO A 153 -21.79 7.73 9.80
CA PRO A 153 -22.95 7.55 8.93
C PRO A 153 -22.57 7.76 7.46
N PRO A 154 -23.16 7.01 6.50
CA PRO A 154 -22.89 7.19 5.07
C PRO A 154 -23.28 8.60 4.61
N ARG A 155 -22.46 9.24 3.76
CA ARG A 155 -22.82 10.54 3.14
C ARG A 155 -23.99 10.38 2.16
N PRO A 156 -24.80 11.43 1.97
CA PRO A 156 -25.71 11.49 0.82
C PRO A 156 -24.93 11.29 -0.48
N GLY A 157 -25.27 10.23 -1.24
CA GLY A 157 -24.60 9.87 -2.49
C GLY A 157 -23.38 8.94 -2.36
N GLU A 158 -22.96 8.58 -1.15
CA GLU A 158 -21.89 7.59 -0.93
C GLU A 158 -22.46 6.18 -1.06
N GLY A 159 -22.04 5.45 -2.11
CA GLY A 159 -22.48 4.08 -2.34
C GLY A 159 -22.10 3.14 -1.19
N ALA A 160 -22.82 2.03 -1.04
CA ALA A 160 -22.64 1.07 0.06
C ALA A 160 -21.21 0.50 0.23
N SER A 161 -20.36 0.64 -0.79
CA SER A 161 -18.94 0.25 -0.77
C SER A 161 -18.02 1.25 -0.05
N GLY A 162 -18.46 2.49 0.22
CA GLY A 162 -17.69 3.54 0.90
C GLY A 162 -17.72 3.46 2.43
N ASN A 163 -18.71 2.78 3.01
CA ASN A 163 -18.83 2.64 4.46
C ASN A 163 -18.06 1.41 4.98
N CYS A 164 -17.17 1.63 5.95
CA CYS A 164 -16.36 0.60 6.58
C CYS A 164 -17.22 -0.45 7.34
N HIS A 165 -18.42 -0.09 7.82
CA HIS A 165 -19.34 -1.03 8.50
C HIS A 165 -19.72 -2.24 7.64
N ASN A 166 -19.98 -2.05 6.34
CA ASN A 166 -20.40 -3.14 5.47
C ASN A 166 -19.24 -4.06 5.03
N ARG A 167 -18.00 -3.69 5.35
CA ARG A 167 -16.81 -4.49 5.01
C ARG A 167 -16.42 -5.51 6.08
N GLY A 168 -17.21 -5.64 7.15
CA GLY A 168 -16.94 -6.61 8.22
C GLY A 168 -15.64 -6.34 8.98
N VAL A 169 -15.17 -5.09 8.97
CA VAL A 169 -14.02 -4.69 9.80
C VAL A 169 -14.49 -4.74 11.25
N PRO A 170 -13.91 -5.58 12.12
CA PRO A 170 -14.28 -5.64 13.53
C PRO A 170 -14.18 -4.24 14.14
N ASP A 171 -15.15 -3.86 14.99
CA ASP A 171 -15.10 -2.62 15.74
C ASP A 171 -13.72 -2.50 16.39
N GLY A 172 -12.97 -1.48 15.97
CA GLY A 172 -11.54 -1.35 16.19
C GLY A 172 -11.22 -1.08 17.64
N PHE A 173 -11.18 -2.13 18.46
CA PHE A 173 -10.45 -2.12 19.71
C PHE A 173 -9.21 -3.00 19.54
N SER A 174 -8.07 -2.35 19.27
CA SER A 174 -6.86 -2.80 19.94
C SER A 174 -6.92 -2.20 21.34
N GLU A 175 -7.44 -2.93 22.32
CA GLU A 175 -7.01 -2.70 23.70
C GLU A 175 -5.49 -2.89 23.71
N THR A 176 -4.73 -1.80 23.54
CA THR A 176 -3.31 -1.82 23.80
C THR A 176 -3.20 -1.98 25.32
N PRO A 177 -2.72 -3.12 25.83
CA PRO A 177 -2.56 -3.26 27.27
C PRO A 177 -1.59 -2.17 27.71
N THR A 178 -2.13 -1.27 28.53
CA THR A 178 -1.40 -0.16 29.12
C THR A 178 -0.26 -0.79 29.93
N ARG A 179 0.99 -0.46 29.55
CA ARG A 179 2.29 -0.86 30.15
C ARG A 179 2.98 -2.09 29.53
N LEU A 180 3.67 -1.86 28.42
CA LEU A 180 5.04 -2.38 28.29
C LEU A 180 6.00 -1.39 28.96
N ARG A 181 6.29 -1.61 30.25
CA ARG A 181 7.41 -0.96 30.95
C ARG A 181 8.72 -1.53 30.44
N PHE A 182 9.15 -1.19 29.23
CA PHE A 182 10.56 -1.28 28.84
C PHE A 182 10.82 -0.26 27.72
N GLY A 183 11.84 0.58 27.86
CA GLY A 183 12.26 1.60 26.90
C GLY A 183 12.83 1.02 25.60
N ARG A 184 12.07 0.16 24.92
CA ARG A 184 12.31 -0.23 23.52
C ARG A 184 11.19 0.34 22.66
N ALA A 185 11.59 0.86 21.51
CA ALA A 185 10.81 1.65 20.58
C ALA A 185 9.37 1.11 20.34
N PRO A 186 8.38 2.01 20.19
CA PRO A 186 7.02 1.65 19.84
C PRO A 186 6.96 1.27 18.35
N ASP A 187 7.43 0.08 17.98
CA ASP A 187 7.67 -0.22 16.56
C ASP A 187 6.83 -1.40 16.02
N ARG A 188 6.58 -2.47 16.78
CA ARG A 188 6.03 -3.70 16.18
C ARG A 188 4.52 -3.70 15.93
N LYS A 189 3.71 -3.35 16.93
CA LYS A 189 2.24 -3.35 16.78
C LYS A 189 1.73 -2.19 15.92
N LEU A 190 2.44 -1.06 15.93
CA LEU A 190 2.15 0.06 15.02
C LEU A 190 2.41 -0.36 13.56
N ARG A 191 3.49 -1.12 13.30
CA ARG A 191 3.78 -1.68 11.97
C ARG A 191 2.77 -2.75 11.52
N GLU A 192 2.36 -3.63 12.43
CA GLU A 192 1.35 -4.66 12.13
C GLU A 192 -0.03 -4.02 11.86
N ALA A 193 -0.43 -3.02 12.66
CA ALA A 193 -1.63 -2.24 12.38
C ALA A 193 -1.49 -1.52 11.02
N GLN A 194 -0.39 -0.81 10.76
CA GLN A 194 -0.11 -0.15 9.47
C GLN A 194 -0.21 -1.11 8.27
N GLY A 195 0.06 -2.41 8.43
CA GLY A 195 0.04 -3.41 7.37
C GLY A 195 -1.31 -3.57 6.65
N ASP A 196 -2.41 -3.68 7.39
CA ASP A 196 -3.77 -3.72 6.82
C ASP A 196 -4.15 -2.42 6.10
N PHE A 197 -3.65 -1.29 6.60
CA PHE A 197 -3.96 0.06 6.12
C PHE A 197 -3.13 0.48 4.90
N MET A 198 -1.97 -0.13 4.69
CA MET A 198 -1.10 0.13 3.53
C MET A 198 -1.55 -0.61 2.26
N MET A 199 -2.73 -1.20 2.29
CA MET A 199 -3.34 -1.91 1.16
C MET A 199 -4.66 -1.27 0.69
N PRO A 200 -4.65 -0.02 0.17
CA PRO A 200 -5.86 0.56 -0.39
C PRO A 200 -6.46 -0.34 -1.46
N ALA A 201 -7.74 -0.68 -1.31
CA ALA A 201 -8.50 -1.44 -2.31
C ALA A 201 -9.01 -0.56 -3.47
N ALA A 202 -8.82 0.76 -3.40
CA ALA A 202 -9.14 1.65 -4.51
C ALA A 202 -8.10 1.50 -5.63
N PRO A 203 -8.46 1.61 -6.92
CA PRO A 203 -7.47 1.74 -7.98
C PRO A 203 -6.60 2.97 -7.75
N LEU A 204 -5.33 2.91 -8.15
CA LEU A 204 -4.53 4.13 -8.25
C LEU A 204 -5.18 4.99 -9.33
N ALA A 205 -5.61 6.21 -8.97
CA ALA A 205 -6.19 7.15 -9.94
C ALA A 205 -5.19 7.53 -11.04
N ARG A 206 -3.90 7.32 -10.77
CA ARG A 206 -2.78 7.67 -11.62
C ARG A 206 -2.42 6.53 -12.59
N LYS A 207 -1.99 6.92 -13.79
CA LYS A 207 -1.37 6.07 -14.80
C LYS A 207 0.10 6.46 -14.99
N LEU A 208 1.00 5.49 -15.09
CA LEU A 208 2.40 5.70 -15.50
C LEU A 208 2.46 5.48 -17.02
N GLY A 209 2.34 6.56 -17.79
CA GLY A 209 2.35 6.48 -19.25
C GLY A 209 3.63 5.83 -19.78
N LEU A 210 3.50 4.84 -20.65
CA LEU A 210 4.61 4.32 -21.45
C LEU A 210 4.39 4.68 -22.91
N GLU A 211 5.22 5.61 -23.39
CA GLU A 211 5.27 5.98 -24.79
C GLU A 211 6.00 4.91 -25.62
N GLY A 212 5.54 4.72 -26.85
CA GLY A 212 6.29 3.99 -27.86
C GLY A 212 5.44 3.55 -29.06
N ASP A 213 6.12 3.01 -30.07
CA ASP A 213 5.60 2.85 -31.43
C ASP A 213 4.80 1.56 -31.67
N GLY A 214 4.65 0.70 -30.66
CA GLY A 214 3.99 -0.60 -30.83
C GLY A 214 3.45 -1.20 -29.53
N PRO A 215 2.70 -2.32 -29.64
CA PRO A 215 2.10 -2.98 -28.50
C PRO A 215 3.16 -3.49 -27.51
N VAL A 216 3.02 -3.06 -26.25
CA VAL A 216 3.87 -3.49 -25.14
C VAL A 216 3.06 -4.36 -24.18
N GLN A 217 3.57 -5.54 -23.87
CA GLN A 217 3.03 -6.37 -22.79
C GLN A 217 3.94 -6.27 -21.56
N VAL A 218 3.35 -5.98 -20.41
CA VAL A 218 4.03 -6.02 -19.12
C VAL A 218 3.34 -7.04 -18.22
N ASP A 219 4.02 -8.13 -17.89
CA ASP A 219 3.55 -9.12 -16.92
C ASP A 219 4.14 -8.81 -15.54
N LEU A 220 3.27 -8.62 -14.54
CA LEU A 220 3.66 -8.41 -13.15
C LEU A 220 3.40 -9.70 -12.37
N LEU A 221 4.46 -10.36 -11.91
CA LEU A 221 4.37 -11.56 -11.08
C LEU A 221 4.80 -11.23 -9.65
N ALA A 222 3.88 -11.34 -8.70
CA ALA A 222 4.17 -11.16 -7.28
C ALA A 222 4.04 -12.46 -6.49
N ASP A 223 5.05 -12.77 -5.66
CA ASP A 223 4.98 -13.82 -4.65
C ASP A 223 4.40 -13.27 -3.35
N PHE A 224 3.17 -13.68 -3.03
CA PHE A 224 2.48 -13.42 -1.76
C PHE A 224 2.49 -14.64 -0.85
N THR A 225 3.62 -15.36 -0.79
CA THR A 225 3.83 -16.36 0.26
C THR A 225 3.74 -15.71 1.64
N ALA A 226 4.39 -14.56 1.82
CA ALA A 226 4.22 -13.77 3.02
C ALA A 226 2.83 -13.13 3.01
N ASP A 227 2.23 -13.08 4.20
CA ASP A 227 0.98 -12.37 4.42
C ASP A 227 1.13 -10.93 3.90
N PRO A 228 0.34 -10.46 2.91
CA PRO A 228 0.45 -9.09 2.44
C PRO A 228 0.12 -8.07 3.54
N LEU A 229 -0.58 -8.48 4.61
CA LEU A 229 -0.80 -7.67 5.82
C LEU A 229 0.48 -7.57 6.68
N ARG A 230 1.36 -8.57 6.63
CA ARG A 230 2.64 -8.58 7.37
C ARG A 230 3.81 -8.07 6.53
N ASP A 231 3.72 -8.18 5.21
CA ASP A 231 4.70 -7.68 4.25
C ASP A 231 4.04 -6.71 3.24
N PRO A 232 3.64 -5.51 3.72
CA PRO A 232 2.98 -4.52 2.88
C PRO A 232 3.82 -4.02 1.67
N PRO A 233 5.17 -4.02 1.67
CA PRO A 233 5.97 -3.67 0.49
C PRO A 233 5.59 -4.39 -0.80
N VAL A 234 5.41 -5.72 -0.79
CA VAL A 234 5.08 -6.49 -2.03
C VAL A 234 3.84 -5.90 -2.67
N TRP A 235 2.77 -5.76 -1.88
CA TRP A 235 1.49 -5.28 -2.39
C TRP A 235 1.55 -3.83 -2.87
N GLN A 236 2.26 -2.96 -2.14
CA GLN A 236 2.41 -1.56 -2.54
C GLN A 236 3.17 -1.44 -3.86
N MET A 237 4.30 -2.14 -3.99
CA MET A 237 5.08 -2.15 -5.24
C MET A 237 4.25 -2.72 -6.39
N PHE A 238 3.55 -3.82 -6.15
CA PHE A 238 2.67 -4.46 -7.14
C PHE A 238 1.62 -3.49 -7.67
N ARG A 239 0.97 -2.73 -6.77
CA ARG A 239 -0.02 -1.71 -7.15
C ARG A 239 0.60 -0.57 -7.95
N VAL A 240 1.75 -0.05 -7.52
CA VAL A 240 2.44 1.02 -8.25
C VAL A 240 2.84 0.57 -9.65
N LEU A 241 3.40 -0.63 -9.79
CA LEU A 241 3.75 -1.20 -11.09
C LEU A 241 2.51 -1.47 -11.96
N ALA A 242 1.38 -1.85 -11.36
CA ALA A 242 0.14 -2.04 -12.09
C ALA A 242 -0.45 -0.74 -12.66
N ALA A 243 -0.01 0.42 -12.18
CA ALA A 243 -0.39 1.70 -12.78
C ALA A 243 0.33 1.98 -14.11
N ILE A 244 1.34 1.17 -14.48
CA ILE A 244 1.96 1.25 -15.80
C ILE A 244 0.86 1.16 -16.88
N SER A 245 0.89 2.09 -17.83
CA SER A 245 -0.14 2.22 -18.85
C SER A 245 0.52 2.45 -20.21
N PRO A 246 0.81 1.37 -20.96
CA PRO A 246 1.23 1.47 -22.35
C PRO A 246 0.19 2.22 -23.21
N ASN A 247 0.66 3.05 -24.14
CA ASN A 247 -0.21 3.67 -25.15
C ASN A 247 -0.85 2.61 -26.07
N SER A 248 -0.15 1.50 -26.31
CA SER A 248 -0.63 0.31 -27.00
C SER A 248 -0.13 -0.94 -26.27
N GLY A 249 -1.01 -1.92 -26.07
CA GLY A 249 -0.72 -3.15 -25.32
C GLY A 249 -1.43 -3.21 -23.96
N CYS A 250 -0.85 -3.88 -22.98
CA CYS A 250 -1.51 -4.17 -21.71
C CYS A 250 -0.52 -4.45 -20.57
N VAL A 251 -1.04 -4.35 -19.34
CA VAL A 251 -0.37 -4.83 -18.13
C VAL A 251 -1.20 -5.95 -17.53
N LEU A 252 -0.57 -7.10 -17.31
CA LEU A 252 -1.21 -8.31 -16.79
C LEU A 252 -0.68 -8.61 -15.38
N LEU A 253 -1.61 -8.90 -14.47
CA LEU A 253 -1.34 -9.12 -13.06
C LEU A 253 -1.39 -10.62 -12.76
N HIS A 254 -0.34 -11.09 -12.11
CA HIS A 254 -0.16 -12.47 -11.65
C HIS A 254 0.28 -12.47 -10.20
N ALA A 255 -0.32 -13.35 -9.41
CA ALA A 255 0.01 -13.52 -8.00
C ALA A 255 0.08 -15.00 -7.68
N ILE A 256 1.15 -15.39 -6.99
CA ILE A 256 1.41 -16.77 -6.61
C ILE A 256 1.73 -16.84 -5.12
N ASN A 257 1.55 -18.02 -4.54
CA ASN A 257 2.08 -18.37 -3.24
C ASN A 257 3.02 -19.56 -3.46
N VAL A 258 4.32 -19.28 -3.44
CA VAL A 258 5.36 -20.27 -3.75
C VAL A 258 5.40 -21.39 -2.72
N GLU A 259 5.18 -21.10 -1.43
CA GLU A 259 5.19 -22.13 -0.39
C GLU A 259 4.06 -23.14 -0.56
N ARG A 260 2.89 -22.65 -0.97
CA ARG A 260 1.71 -23.49 -1.23
C ARG A 260 1.62 -23.99 -2.66
N GLN A 261 2.53 -23.59 -3.54
CA GLN A 261 2.51 -23.88 -4.97
C GLN A 261 1.16 -23.56 -5.61
N GLN A 262 0.61 -22.40 -5.22
CA GLN A 262 -0.72 -21.98 -5.60
C GLN A 262 -0.66 -20.74 -6.47
N VAL A 263 -1.40 -20.74 -7.57
CA VAL A 263 -1.71 -19.53 -8.32
C VAL A 263 -2.90 -18.85 -7.64
N ILE A 264 -2.69 -17.65 -7.08
CA ILE A 264 -3.76 -16.86 -6.48
C ILE A 264 -4.60 -16.29 -7.61
N PHE A 265 -3.99 -15.63 -8.59
CA PHE A 265 -4.62 -15.21 -9.84
C PHE A 265 -3.57 -15.06 -10.94
N ALA A 266 -4.01 -15.15 -12.20
CA ALA A 266 -3.14 -15.01 -13.37
C ALA A 266 -3.88 -14.29 -14.49
N GLY A 267 -3.16 -13.48 -15.26
CA GLY A 267 -3.65 -12.82 -16.47
C GLY A 267 -4.70 -11.74 -16.24
N VAL A 268 -4.77 -11.14 -15.04
CA VAL A 268 -5.77 -10.09 -14.76
C VAL A 268 -5.28 -8.78 -15.37
N ASN A 269 -6.05 -8.19 -16.30
CA ASN A 269 -5.69 -6.89 -16.88
C ASN A 269 -5.76 -5.78 -15.82
N ALA A 270 -4.63 -5.09 -15.60
CA ALA A 270 -4.51 -4.06 -14.56
C ALA A 270 -5.51 -2.91 -14.72
N ALA A 271 -5.84 -2.52 -15.95
CA ALA A 271 -6.76 -1.41 -16.22
C ALA A 271 -8.22 -1.71 -15.80
N GLY A 272 -8.60 -2.99 -15.77
CA GLY A 272 -9.93 -3.46 -15.36
C GLY A 272 -9.94 -4.22 -14.03
N ALA A 273 -8.83 -4.24 -13.30
CA ALA A 273 -8.68 -5.05 -12.10
C ALA A 273 -9.60 -4.55 -10.96
N SER A 274 -10.39 -5.46 -10.40
CA SER A 274 -11.09 -5.22 -9.13
C SER A 274 -10.14 -5.43 -7.97
N TRP A 275 -9.47 -4.35 -7.54
CA TRP A 275 -8.45 -4.37 -6.48
C TRP A 275 -8.99 -4.91 -5.14
N SER A 276 -10.26 -4.65 -4.82
CA SER A 276 -10.91 -5.23 -3.65
C SER A 276 -11.09 -6.75 -3.76
N ALA A 277 -11.45 -7.26 -4.94
CA ALA A 277 -11.57 -8.70 -5.16
C ALA A 277 -10.20 -9.40 -5.15
N LEU A 278 -9.16 -8.77 -5.74
CA LEU A 278 -7.80 -9.29 -5.66
C LEU A 278 -7.31 -9.36 -4.21
N LEU A 279 -7.55 -8.30 -3.42
CA LEU A 279 -7.21 -8.27 -2.00
C LEU A 279 -7.96 -9.34 -1.20
N ALA A 280 -9.26 -9.52 -1.45
CA ALA A 280 -10.05 -10.58 -0.82
C ALA A 280 -9.47 -11.97 -1.13
N LYS A 281 -9.16 -12.23 -2.40
CA LYS A 281 -8.57 -13.51 -2.84
C LYS A 281 -7.19 -13.77 -2.24
N MET A 282 -6.37 -12.74 -2.06
CA MET A 282 -5.11 -12.88 -1.34
C MET A 282 -5.33 -13.22 0.13
N ARG A 283 -6.31 -12.59 0.81
CA ARG A 283 -6.62 -12.89 2.22
C ARG A 283 -7.12 -14.32 2.43
N GLU A 284 -7.80 -14.90 1.45
CA GLU A 284 -8.19 -16.32 1.47
C GLU A 284 -7.00 -17.28 1.56
N THR A 285 -5.79 -16.86 1.14
CA THR A 285 -4.59 -17.69 1.26
C THR A 285 -4.11 -17.87 2.70
N ASN A 286 -4.74 -17.22 3.69
CA ASN A 286 -4.52 -17.32 5.15
C ASN A 286 -3.21 -18.01 5.55
N PRO A 287 -2.09 -17.27 5.68
CA PRO A 287 -0.78 -17.84 5.99
C PRO A 287 -0.72 -18.49 7.39
N GLY A 288 -1.72 -18.26 8.25
CA GLY A 288 -1.83 -18.92 9.55
C GLY A 288 -2.29 -20.38 9.52
N VAL A 289 -2.72 -20.89 8.35
CA VAL A 289 -3.14 -22.29 8.20
C VAL A 289 -2.00 -23.11 7.61
N ILE A 290 -1.52 -24.11 8.37
CA ILE A 290 -0.53 -25.06 7.86
C ILE A 290 -1.25 -26.03 6.92
N ASN A 291 -0.90 -26.01 5.64
CA ASN A 291 -1.38 -26.98 4.67
C ASN A 291 -0.39 -28.16 4.59
N ALA A 292 -0.76 -29.30 5.15
CA ALA A 292 0.09 -30.50 5.15
C ALA A 292 0.50 -30.95 3.74
N GLY A 293 -0.37 -30.76 2.74
CA GLY A 293 -0.05 -31.07 1.35
C GLY A 293 1.03 -30.14 0.77
N ALA A 294 1.06 -28.87 1.18
CA ALA A 294 2.11 -27.94 0.77
C ALA A 294 3.48 -28.35 1.32
N LEU A 295 3.53 -28.84 2.56
CA LEU A 295 4.77 -29.34 3.18
C LEU A 295 5.31 -30.59 2.46
N GLN A 296 4.42 -31.54 2.13
CA GLN A 296 4.79 -32.77 1.42
C GLN A 296 5.33 -32.49 0.01
N ALA A 297 4.84 -31.43 -0.64
CA ALA A 297 5.24 -31.03 -1.97
C ALA A 297 6.45 -30.08 -2.01
N SER A 298 7.05 -29.73 -0.87
CA SER A 298 8.03 -28.64 -0.77
C SER A 298 9.27 -28.81 -1.68
N ASP A 299 9.61 -30.04 -2.07
CA ASP A 299 10.63 -30.39 -3.06
C ASP A 299 10.31 -29.94 -4.51
N ARG A 300 9.07 -29.48 -4.75
CA ARG A 300 8.58 -28.99 -6.04
C ARG A 300 8.49 -27.48 -6.16
N MET A 301 8.91 -26.72 -5.14
CA MET A 301 8.80 -25.24 -5.15
C MET A 301 9.52 -24.60 -6.33
N ALA A 302 10.73 -25.06 -6.66
CA ALA A 302 11.48 -24.54 -7.80
C ALA A 302 10.74 -24.79 -9.12
N GLN A 303 10.24 -26.01 -9.32
CA GLN A 303 9.50 -26.41 -10.52
C GLN A 303 8.19 -25.62 -10.65
N PHE A 304 7.52 -25.32 -9.54
CA PHE A 304 6.36 -24.45 -9.54
C PHE A 304 6.72 -23.05 -10.06
N VAL A 305 7.76 -22.40 -9.51
CA VAL A 305 8.21 -21.07 -9.99
C VAL A 305 8.63 -21.12 -11.47
N VAL A 306 9.40 -22.13 -11.86
CA VAL A 306 9.79 -22.39 -13.27
C VAL A 306 8.55 -22.43 -14.16
N ALA A 307 7.53 -23.20 -13.78
CA ALA A 307 6.31 -23.35 -14.58
C ALA A 307 5.54 -22.03 -14.73
N GLN A 308 5.46 -21.23 -13.65
CA GLN A 308 4.78 -19.94 -13.71
C GLN A 308 5.53 -18.95 -14.61
N VAL A 309 6.85 -18.86 -14.46
CA VAL A 309 7.67 -17.97 -15.29
C VAL A 309 7.66 -18.42 -16.75
N ALA A 310 7.74 -19.72 -17.02
CA ALA A 310 7.66 -20.27 -18.38
C ALA A 310 6.32 -19.96 -19.06
N ALA A 311 5.21 -19.99 -18.31
CA ALA A 311 3.89 -19.62 -18.82
C ALA A 311 3.82 -18.14 -19.24
N LEU A 312 4.51 -17.26 -18.50
CA LEU A 312 4.64 -15.85 -18.85
C LEU A 312 5.50 -15.66 -20.09
N THR A 313 6.69 -16.28 -20.16
CA THR A 313 7.60 -16.14 -21.31
C THR A 313 7.00 -16.68 -22.61
N ALA A 314 6.11 -17.66 -22.53
CA ALA A 314 5.43 -18.20 -23.71
C ALA A 314 4.30 -17.29 -24.26
N GLY A 315 3.99 -16.16 -23.60
CA GLY A 315 2.99 -15.20 -24.07
C GLY A 315 1.55 -15.74 -24.14
N THR A 316 1.28 -16.89 -23.51
CA THR A 316 0.00 -17.62 -23.65
C THR A 316 -1.24 -16.84 -23.21
N MET A 317 -1.07 -15.87 -22.31
CA MET A 317 -2.13 -15.02 -21.77
C MET A 317 -2.13 -13.61 -22.36
N GLY A 318 -1.47 -13.42 -23.51
CA GLY A 318 -1.13 -12.09 -24.04
C GLY A 318 -2.31 -11.13 -24.22
N CYS A 319 -1.98 -9.86 -24.47
CA CYS A 319 -2.98 -8.81 -24.63
C CYS A 319 -4.06 -9.23 -25.64
N SER A 320 -5.34 -9.04 -25.29
CA SER A 320 -6.51 -9.56 -26.02
C SER A 320 -6.75 -8.97 -27.42
N GLY A 321 -5.74 -8.35 -28.04
CA GLY A 321 -5.75 -7.89 -29.43
C GLY A 321 -4.85 -8.79 -30.28
N HIS A 322 -5.29 -9.17 -31.48
CA HIS A 322 -4.54 -10.05 -32.39
C HIS A 322 -3.22 -9.44 -32.93
N GLN A 323 -2.77 -8.30 -32.38
CA GLN A 323 -1.51 -7.69 -32.80
C GLN A 323 -0.34 -8.38 -32.10
N PRO A 324 0.72 -8.74 -32.85
CA PRO A 324 1.93 -9.28 -32.23
C PRO A 324 2.53 -8.26 -31.26
N VAL A 325 2.87 -8.73 -30.06
CA VAL A 325 3.54 -7.92 -29.05
C VAL A 325 4.94 -7.57 -29.57
N LYS A 326 5.27 -6.27 -29.64
CA LYS A 326 6.57 -5.81 -30.12
C LYS A 326 7.62 -5.83 -29.00
N SER A 327 7.20 -5.55 -27.77
CA SER A 327 8.07 -5.57 -26.60
C SER A 327 7.36 -6.23 -25.42
N HIS A 328 8.07 -7.16 -24.77
CA HIS A 328 7.56 -7.92 -23.64
C HIS A 328 8.47 -7.74 -22.44
N ALA A 329 7.91 -7.28 -21.33
CA ALA A 329 8.60 -7.16 -20.06
C ALA A 329 7.91 -8.00 -18.99
N ILE A 330 8.70 -8.71 -18.19
CA ILE A 330 8.23 -9.42 -17.01
C ILE A 330 8.88 -8.75 -15.79
N VAL A 331 8.07 -8.30 -14.84
CA VAL A 331 8.53 -7.74 -13.57
C VAL A 331 8.14 -8.71 -12.46
N ILE A 332 9.13 -9.25 -11.76
CA ILE A 332 8.95 -10.26 -10.72
C ILE A 332 9.27 -9.63 -9.37
N ILE A 333 8.30 -9.64 -8.45
CA ILE A 333 8.42 -9.15 -7.08
C ILE A 333 8.30 -10.35 -6.15
N ALA A 334 9.36 -10.70 -5.43
CA ALA A 334 9.30 -11.83 -4.53
C ALA A 334 10.21 -11.64 -3.32
N GLN A 335 9.85 -12.30 -2.22
CA GLN A 335 10.78 -12.46 -1.11
C GLN A 335 11.87 -13.46 -1.52
N ALA A 336 13.12 -13.08 -1.29
CA ALA A 336 14.20 -14.02 -1.50
C ALA A 336 14.13 -15.18 -0.51
N ARG A 337 14.32 -16.38 -1.03
CA ARG A 337 14.17 -17.60 -0.25
C ARG A 337 15.01 -18.74 -0.79
N ALA A 338 15.43 -19.59 0.14
CA ALA A 338 16.01 -20.87 -0.18
C ALA A 338 14.90 -21.88 -0.40
N PHE A 339 15.02 -22.70 -1.43
CA PHE A 339 14.21 -23.88 -1.63
C PHE A 339 14.84 -25.07 -0.87
N PRO A 340 14.03 -26.09 -0.52
CA PRO A 340 14.57 -27.30 0.08
C PRO A 340 15.65 -27.95 -0.78
N HIS A 341 16.63 -28.59 -0.14
CA HIS A 341 17.66 -29.32 -0.87
C HIS A 341 17.07 -30.38 -1.81
N GLY A 342 17.64 -30.50 -3.01
CA GLY A 342 17.22 -31.47 -4.02
C GLY A 342 16.21 -30.94 -5.06
N THR A 343 15.73 -29.69 -4.92
CA THR A 343 14.88 -29.09 -5.95
C THR A 343 15.66 -28.84 -7.25
N HIS A 344 15.11 -29.27 -8.39
CA HIS A 344 15.73 -29.05 -9.69
C HIS A 344 15.38 -27.66 -10.24
N HIS A 345 16.40 -26.86 -10.58
CA HIS A 345 16.25 -25.47 -11.05
C HIS A 345 16.36 -25.32 -12.57
N VAL A 346 15.82 -26.24 -13.36
CA VAL A 346 16.03 -26.21 -14.81
C VAL A 346 14.93 -25.41 -15.50
N MET A 347 15.21 -24.14 -15.81
CA MET A 347 14.51 -23.41 -16.86
C MET A 347 15.17 -23.69 -18.21
N ALA A 348 14.36 -23.78 -19.27
CA ALA A 348 14.88 -23.82 -20.63
C ALA A 348 15.57 -22.49 -20.97
N GLU A 349 16.70 -22.56 -21.69
CA GLU A 349 17.64 -21.44 -21.86
C GLU A 349 17.21 -20.36 -22.88
N GLN A 350 16.04 -20.49 -23.50
CA GLN A 350 15.64 -19.60 -24.60
C GLN A 350 14.62 -18.55 -24.14
N ALA A 351 15.12 -17.37 -23.81
CA ALA A 351 14.33 -16.14 -23.80
C ALA A 351 14.04 -15.71 -25.24
N GLU A 352 12.81 -15.30 -25.53
CA GLU A 352 12.45 -14.73 -26.83
C GLU A 352 13.23 -13.43 -27.09
N PRO A 353 13.63 -13.15 -28.34
CA PRO A 353 14.23 -11.86 -28.68
C PRO A 353 13.31 -10.71 -28.27
N GLY A 354 13.82 -9.77 -27.47
CA GLY A 354 13.04 -8.62 -26.99
C GLY A 354 12.34 -8.82 -25.65
N LEU A 355 12.39 -10.03 -25.07
CA LEU A 355 11.98 -10.27 -23.69
C LEU A 355 12.94 -9.59 -22.72
N ARG A 356 12.38 -8.89 -21.73
CA ARG A 356 13.13 -8.33 -20.60
C ARG A 356 12.55 -8.83 -19.30
N VAL A 357 13.43 -9.20 -18.39
CA VAL A 357 13.02 -9.67 -17.07
C VAL A 357 13.65 -8.77 -16.02
N PHE A 358 12.82 -8.19 -15.17
CA PHE A 358 13.22 -7.41 -14.01
C PHE A 358 12.88 -8.21 -12.76
N TYR A 359 13.82 -8.32 -11.83
CA TYR A 359 13.62 -9.03 -10.57
C TYR A 359 13.84 -8.07 -9.39
N LEU A 360 12.82 -7.93 -8.56
CA LEU A 360 12.74 -7.02 -7.42
C LEU A 360 12.73 -7.87 -6.13
N PRO A 361 13.90 -8.35 -5.68
CA PRO A 361 13.97 -9.21 -4.52
C PRO A 361 13.77 -8.39 -3.23
N LEU A 362 12.79 -8.81 -2.42
CA LEU A 362 12.62 -8.30 -1.07
C LEU A 362 13.50 -9.07 -0.11
N TRP A 363 14.40 -8.34 0.52
CA TRP A 363 15.36 -8.86 1.47
C TRP A 363 15.31 -8.06 2.77
N HIS A 364 15.29 -8.78 3.89
CA HIS A 364 15.51 -8.19 5.20
C HIS A 364 16.99 -8.23 5.64
N GLY A 365 17.90 -8.80 4.83
CA GLY A 365 19.30 -9.09 5.21
C GLY A 365 20.42 -8.54 4.33
N GLY A 366 20.14 -7.75 3.28
CA GLY A 366 21.13 -7.18 2.36
C GLY A 366 21.49 -8.07 1.15
N VAL A 367 21.83 -7.44 0.01
CA VAL A 367 22.05 -8.11 -1.29
C VAL A 367 23.25 -9.08 -1.25
N GLY A 368 23.07 -10.32 -1.73
CA GLY A 368 24.18 -11.23 -2.05
C GLY A 368 24.40 -12.42 -1.12
N SER A 369 23.50 -12.70 -0.16
CA SER A 369 23.57 -13.99 0.54
C SER A 369 23.19 -15.13 -0.44
N GLY A 370 23.86 -16.28 -0.40
CA GLY A 370 23.65 -17.37 -1.36
C GLY A 370 22.26 -18.06 -1.30
N PHE A 371 21.28 -17.43 -0.66
CA PHE A 371 19.99 -17.98 -0.24
C PHE A 371 18.82 -17.58 -1.13
N ASP A 372 19.02 -16.89 -2.26
CA ASP A 372 17.93 -16.58 -3.21
C ASP A 372 17.88 -17.60 -4.35
N ASP A 373 17.11 -18.67 -4.14
CA ASP A 373 16.93 -19.72 -5.14
C ASP A 373 15.95 -19.32 -6.25
N ILE A 374 15.11 -18.31 -6.03
CA ILE A 374 14.28 -17.72 -7.10
C ILE A 374 15.21 -17.10 -8.15
N LEU A 375 16.20 -16.30 -7.73
CA LEU A 375 17.18 -15.75 -8.67
C LEU A 375 17.95 -16.83 -9.44
N LYS A 376 18.27 -17.96 -8.81
CA LYS A 376 18.92 -19.09 -9.48
C LYS A 376 18.03 -19.68 -10.57
N VAL A 377 16.73 -19.83 -10.31
CA VAL A 377 15.72 -20.26 -11.29
C VAL A 377 15.63 -19.26 -12.46
N LEU A 378 15.65 -17.97 -12.16
CA LEU A 378 15.51 -16.92 -13.18
C LEU A 378 16.77 -16.70 -14.02
N LYS A 379 17.95 -17.15 -13.56
CA LYS A 379 19.25 -16.89 -14.19
C LYS A 379 19.30 -17.12 -15.72
N PRO A 380 18.69 -18.17 -16.29
CA PRO A 380 18.67 -18.38 -17.75
C PRO A 380 18.02 -17.24 -18.53
N LEU A 381 17.06 -16.53 -17.93
CA LEU A 381 16.40 -15.36 -18.52
C LEU A 381 17.20 -14.06 -18.40
N ARG A 382 18.39 -14.12 -17.77
CA ARG A 382 19.27 -12.97 -17.52
C ARG A 382 18.53 -11.77 -16.89
N PRO A 383 17.83 -11.97 -15.76
CA PRO A 383 17.04 -10.92 -15.16
C PRO A 383 17.93 -9.75 -14.72
N GLN A 384 17.45 -8.53 -14.93
CA GLN A 384 18.01 -7.36 -14.30
C GLN A 384 17.51 -7.31 -12.85
N VAL A 385 18.41 -7.59 -11.92
CA VAL A 385 18.12 -7.54 -10.48
C VAL A 385 18.18 -6.09 -10.00
N LEU A 386 17.09 -5.63 -9.39
CA LEU A 386 16.89 -4.23 -9.01
C LEU A 386 16.75 -4.10 -7.50
N ASP A 387 17.37 -3.09 -6.91
CA ASP A 387 17.29 -2.85 -5.48
C ASP A 387 15.94 -2.25 -5.08
N VAL A 388 15.26 -2.92 -4.16
CA VAL A 388 14.00 -2.46 -3.55
C VAL A 388 14.07 -2.52 -2.03
N SER A 389 15.27 -2.52 -1.45
CA SER A 389 15.50 -2.57 0.01
C SER A 389 14.92 -1.37 0.76
N THR A 390 14.65 -0.26 0.05
CA THR A 390 13.98 0.92 0.59
C THR A 390 12.93 1.46 -0.40
N SER A 391 11.97 2.25 0.09
CA SER A 391 10.99 2.93 -0.76
C SER A 391 11.63 3.83 -1.84
N PHE A 392 12.79 4.42 -1.53
CA PHE A 392 13.52 5.26 -2.47
C PHE A 392 14.28 4.43 -3.52
N ALA A 393 14.95 3.34 -3.10
CA ALA A 393 15.57 2.40 -4.03
C ALA A 393 14.53 1.80 -5.00
N PHE A 394 13.32 1.50 -4.51
CA PHE A 394 12.22 1.11 -5.38
C PHE A 394 11.82 2.22 -6.37
N ARG A 395 11.87 3.50 -5.99
CA ARG A 395 11.64 4.63 -6.92
C ARG A 395 12.67 4.67 -8.04
N GLU A 396 13.94 4.48 -7.72
CA GLU A 396 15.04 4.41 -8.70
C GLU A 396 14.84 3.21 -9.64
N SER A 397 14.54 2.04 -9.08
CA SER A 397 14.26 0.82 -9.81
C SER A 397 13.05 0.97 -10.74
N LEU A 398 11.98 1.62 -10.27
CA LEU A 398 10.79 1.92 -11.10
C LEU A 398 11.14 2.85 -12.27
N ALA A 399 11.93 3.90 -12.02
CA ALA A 399 12.39 4.81 -13.08
C ALA A 399 13.16 4.05 -14.18
N LEU A 400 14.03 3.12 -13.76
CA LEU A 400 14.83 2.29 -14.66
C LEU A 400 13.95 1.31 -15.45
N ILE A 401 13.00 0.63 -14.81
CA ILE A 401 12.02 -0.25 -15.48
C ILE A 401 11.29 0.51 -16.58
N LEU A 402 10.73 1.69 -16.27
CA LEU A 402 10.00 2.51 -17.23
C LEU A 402 10.89 2.90 -18.43
N THR A 403 12.11 3.34 -18.15
CA THR A 403 13.09 3.75 -19.17
C THR A 403 13.48 2.59 -20.08
N GLU A 404 13.79 1.43 -19.51
CA GLU A 404 14.17 0.25 -20.28
C GLU A 404 13.02 -0.20 -21.17
N ILE A 405 11.81 -0.34 -20.61
CA ILE A 405 10.61 -0.73 -21.38
C ILE A 405 10.44 0.19 -22.59
N GLN A 406 10.46 1.52 -22.39
CA GLN A 406 10.37 2.50 -23.48
C GLN A 406 11.48 2.32 -24.53
N ARG A 407 12.74 2.14 -24.12
CA ARG A 407 13.88 1.98 -25.06
C ARG A 407 13.71 0.79 -26.01
N GLY A 408 13.11 -0.30 -25.54
CA GLY A 408 12.97 -1.51 -26.36
C GLY A 408 11.90 -1.38 -27.41
N ASN A 409 10.95 -0.48 -27.18
CA ASN A 409 9.97 -0.15 -28.19
C ASN A 409 10.58 0.63 -29.36
N SER A 410 11.65 1.41 -29.10
CA SER A 410 12.34 2.24 -30.11
C SER A 410 13.40 1.50 -30.92
N ALA A 411 14.07 0.49 -30.36
CA ALA A 411 15.22 -0.18 -30.99
C ALA A 411 14.89 -1.13 -32.17
N GLY A 412 13.60 -1.31 -32.50
CA GLY A 412 13.15 -2.10 -33.64
C GLY A 412 12.97 -1.30 -34.95
N ARG A 413 13.60 -0.13 -35.06
CA ARG A 413 13.72 0.65 -36.30
C ARG A 413 15.11 0.43 -36.88
#